data_AF-A0A7X1QAG8-F1
#
_entry.id   AF-A0A7X1QAG8-F1
#
_cell.length_a   1.000
_cell.length_b   1.000
_cell.length_c   1.000
_cell.angle_alpha   90.00
_cell.angle_beta   90.00
_cell.angle_gamma   90.00
#
_symmetry.space_group_name_H-M   'P 1'
#
loop_
_entity.id
_entity.type
_entity.pdbx_description
1 polymer ?
#
loop_
_entity_poly.entity_id
_entity_poly.type
_entity_poly.pdbx_seq_one_letter_code
_entity_poly.pdbx_strand_id
1 'polypeptide(L)'
;MTNNVVRKWQNTAAIIDLNTPLQQIFKSNQIGVEKNDGHYIFNKENTWIFEEEFIDAPSHNLQQIFDKLCIKNYDNIQCFDSATNEFKVVTESDAENYLKIISLNTINGVEYEKLKISLKLLSGGNYSSKSDRVRHLINIYVLFLLANRTKRQQNSLEFTFEGDLDSFVFETEFGKKKIIYGLLEIYEWIVTKQEYSEAYKVKLQIVRSLIIKQKKLDQLDLIKNQAESIFNRIVSEKTDHYFELQNNLKDDFIKISTMTSESNSSLNTKLFGWLTAFSLIIFDFIKKSDGQDLFRKIVCSTSEKTNVLLLLLIMALLIIMLMFNLDIRNIRKQYQCLKDLYVNQMSISNEEFNKFIKKPLYSNMYNLLLLSLLIILVIRFLIPLKYCYF
;
A
#
# COMPACT_ATOMS: atom_id res chain seq x y z
N MET A 1 25.78 -42.47 16.20
CA MET A 1 24.70 -43.25 16.81
C MET A 1 23.87 -42.30 17.64
N THR A 2 22.79 -41.78 17.09
CA THR A 2 21.81 -40.98 17.85
C THR A 2 21.00 -41.97 18.69
N ASN A 3 21.12 -41.88 20.02
CA ASN A 3 20.22 -42.59 20.91
C ASN A 3 18.83 -41.99 20.71
N ASN A 4 17.97 -42.64 19.92
CA ASN A 4 16.59 -42.23 19.77
C ASN A 4 15.91 -42.30 21.14
N VAL A 5 15.52 -41.14 21.66
CA VAL A 5 14.86 -41.00 22.96
C VAL A 5 13.45 -41.62 22.89
N VAL A 6 12.80 -41.49 21.73
CA VAL A 6 11.50 -42.11 21.46
C VAL A 6 11.67 -43.57 21.06
N ARG A 7 11.09 -44.48 21.84
CA ARG A 7 11.10 -45.93 21.58
C ARG A 7 10.13 -46.31 20.47
N LYS A 8 8.93 -45.72 20.51
CA LYS A 8 7.84 -46.01 19.57
C LYS A 8 6.89 -44.84 19.47
N TRP A 9 6.26 -44.69 18.31
CA TRP A 9 5.14 -43.79 18.08
C TRP A 9 3.82 -44.56 18.09
N GLN A 10 2.81 -43.99 18.75
CA GLN A 10 1.41 -44.43 18.62
C GLN A 10 0.58 -43.24 18.15
N ASN A 11 0.16 -43.28 16.89
CA ASN A 11 -0.41 -42.12 16.19
C ASN A 11 0.56 -40.92 16.30
N THR A 12 0.16 -39.85 16.97
CA THR A 12 0.99 -38.64 17.17
C THR A 12 1.71 -38.60 18.53
N ALA A 13 1.48 -39.61 19.39
CA ALA A 13 2.06 -39.70 20.73
C ALA A 13 3.40 -40.45 20.72
N ALA A 14 4.39 -39.90 21.42
CA ALA A 14 5.68 -40.54 21.64
C ALA A 14 5.63 -41.43 22.88
N ILE A 15 6.22 -42.62 22.81
CA ILE A 15 6.44 -43.49 23.96
C ILE A 15 7.93 -43.47 24.26
N ILE A 16 8.30 -42.96 25.44
CA ILE A 16 9.68 -42.93 25.94
C ILE A 16 9.90 -44.00 27.01
N ASP A 17 11.15 -44.42 27.18
CA ASP A 17 11.53 -45.46 28.12
C ASP A 17 11.47 -45.00 29.59
N LEU A 18 11.12 -45.92 30.48
CA LEU A 18 10.79 -45.70 31.90
C LEU A 18 11.99 -45.30 32.76
N ASN A 19 13.23 -45.52 32.29
CA ASN A 19 14.45 -45.25 33.07
C ASN A 19 15.22 -44.01 32.60
N THR A 20 14.59 -43.12 31.81
CA THR A 20 15.27 -41.95 31.25
C THR A 20 15.22 -40.75 32.20
N PRO A 21 16.33 -40.00 32.40
CA PRO A 21 16.31 -38.71 33.12
C PRO A 21 15.27 -37.72 32.58
N LEU A 22 15.00 -37.79 31.27
CA LEU A 22 13.94 -37.04 30.58
C LEU A 22 12.54 -37.34 31.14
N GLN A 23 12.27 -38.56 31.59
CA GLN A 23 10.99 -38.90 32.20
C GLN A 23 10.75 -38.08 33.48
N GLN A 24 11.79 -37.88 34.31
CA GLN A 24 11.66 -37.08 35.54
C GLN A 24 11.34 -35.62 35.23
N ILE A 25 11.97 -35.07 34.20
CA ILE A 25 11.72 -33.69 33.73
C ILE A 25 10.30 -33.55 33.18
N PHE A 26 9.83 -34.49 32.37
CA PHE A 26 8.46 -34.43 31.85
C PHE A 26 7.43 -34.67 32.95
N LYS A 27 7.69 -35.56 33.91
CA LYS A 27 6.84 -35.75 35.09
C LYS A 27 6.74 -34.47 35.93
N SER A 28 7.85 -33.79 36.20
CA SER A 28 7.85 -32.54 36.98
C SER A 28 7.10 -31.40 36.28
N ASN A 29 7.14 -31.37 34.94
CA ASN A 29 6.38 -30.42 34.12
C ASN A 29 4.96 -30.88 33.76
N GLN A 30 4.46 -31.99 34.34
CA GLN A 30 3.13 -32.56 34.07
C GLN A 30 2.87 -32.87 32.58
N ILE A 31 3.91 -33.36 31.90
CA ILE A 31 3.91 -33.73 30.49
C ILE A 31 3.85 -35.25 30.36
N GLY A 32 2.77 -35.72 29.76
CA GLY A 32 2.55 -37.13 29.47
C GLY A 32 1.94 -37.94 30.61
N VAL A 33 1.73 -39.24 30.37
CA VAL A 33 1.10 -40.18 31.30
C VAL A 33 1.85 -41.50 31.27
N GLU A 34 2.11 -42.08 32.44
CA GLU A 34 2.74 -43.39 32.57
C GLU A 34 1.73 -44.51 32.32
N LYS A 35 2.07 -45.48 31.47
CA LYS A 35 1.29 -46.68 31.18
C LYS A 35 2.19 -47.91 31.21
N ASN A 36 1.59 -49.10 31.16
CA ASN A 36 2.28 -50.38 31.31
C ASN A 36 3.47 -50.59 30.35
N ASP A 37 3.48 -49.94 29.19
CA ASP A 37 4.50 -50.10 28.14
C ASP A 37 5.44 -48.88 27.98
N GLY A 38 5.29 -47.83 28.79
CA GLY A 38 6.19 -46.67 28.80
C GLY A 38 5.51 -45.36 29.24
N HIS A 39 6.25 -44.25 29.14
CA HIS A 39 5.71 -42.91 29.41
C HIS A 39 5.24 -42.27 28.11
N TYR A 40 3.96 -41.92 28.05
CA TYR A 40 3.29 -41.42 26.85
C TYR A 40 3.29 -39.90 26.81
N ILE A 41 3.91 -39.32 25.81
CA ILE A 41 3.89 -37.88 25.56
C ILE A 41 2.89 -37.61 24.43
N PHE A 42 1.73 -37.06 24.80
CA PHE A 42 0.68 -36.70 23.86
C PHE A 42 1.01 -35.41 23.12
N ASN A 43 0.54 -35.32 21.87
CA ASN A 43 0.66 -34.11 21.06
C ASN A 43 -0.27 -33.02 21.62
N LYS A 44 0.27 -32.05 22.36
CA LYS A 44 -0.49 -30.89 22.85
C LYS A 44 -0.26 -29.67 21.95
N GLU A 45 -1.22 -28.75 21.96
CA GLU A 45 -1.23 -27.51 21.17
C GLU A 45 -0.10 -26.54 21.53
N ASN A 46 0.18 -26.35 22.82
CA ASN A 46 1.09 -25.31 23.33
C ASN A 46 2.51 -25.83 23.62
N THR A 47 2.86 -27.03 23.16
CA THR A 47 4.18 -27.65 23.41
C THR A 47 4.80 -28.20 22.12
N TRP A 48 6.07 -27.92 21.89
CA TRP A 48 6.88 -28.47 20.83
C TRP A 48 7.89 -29.46 21.43
N ILE A 49 7.62 -30.75 21.27
CA ILE A 49 8.42 -31.88 21.78
C ILE A 49 8.53 -32.99 20.72
N PHE A 50 9.76 -33.32 20.33
CA PHE A 50 10.12 -34.41 19.41
C PHE A 50 9.47 -34.33 18.01
N GLU A 51 9.07 -33.14 17.54
CA GLU A 51 8.50 -32.96 16.19
C GLU A 51 9.48 -33.37 15.10
N GLU A 52 10.77 -33.05 15.25
CA GLU A 52 11.80 -33.47 14.28
C GLU A 52 11.95 -34.99 14.22
N GLU A 53 11.99 -35.67 15.38
CA GLU A 53 12.01 -37.15 15.44
C GLU A 53 10.74 -37.77 14.83
N PHE A 54 9.59 -37.12 14.99
CA PHE A 54 8.34 -37.57 14.36
C PHE A 54 8.40 -37.47 12.84
N ILE A 55 8.92 -36.37 12.30
CA ILE A 55 9.05 -36.15 10.86
C ILE A 55 10.07 -37.12 10.26
N ASP A 56 11.16 -37.38 10.98
CA ASP A 56 12.24 -38.24 10.53
C ASP A 56 11.88 -39.73 10.52
N ALA A 57 10.91 -40.15 11.33
CA ALA A 57 10.41 -41.52 11.35
C ALA A 57 9.87 -41.95 9.95
N PRO A 58 10.46 -42.98 9.30
CA PRO A 58 10.09 -43.39 7.94
C PRO A 58 8.65 -43.89 7.80
N SER A 59 8.06 -44.39 8.89
CA SER A 59 6.69 -44.89 8.93
C SER A 59 5.62 -43.81 8.83
N HIS A 60 5.98 -42.54 9.08
CA HIS A 60 5.00 -41.45 9.03
C HIS A 60 4.89 -40.89 7.61
N ASN A 61 3.67 -40.77 7.13
CA ASN A 61 3.37 -40.12 5.85
C ASN A 61 3.15 -38.61 6.04
N LEU A 62 3.10 -37.87 4.93
CA LEU A 62 2.96 -36.43 4.96
C LEU A 62 1.61 -35.96 5.55
N GLN A 63 0.56 -36.78 5.49
CA GLN A 63 -0.74 -36.45 6.07
C GLN A 63 -0.68 -36.48 7.60
N GLN A 64 -0.07 -37.53 8.17
CA GLN A 64 0.13 -37.65 9.61
C GLN A 64 0.98 -36.51 10.18
N ILE A 65 1.98 -36.05 9.42
CA ILE A 65 2.80 -34.90 9.80
C ILE A 65 1.95 -33.63 9.84
N PHE A 66 1.14 -33.36 8.82
CA PHE A 66 0.25 -32.20 8.81
C PHE A 66 -0.77 -32.26 9.94
N ASP A 67 -1.38 -33.42 10.18
CA ASP A 67 -2.33 -33.61 11.28
C ASP A 67 -1.68 -33.41 12.66
N LYS A 68 -0.38 -33.73 12.80
CA LYS A 68 0.35 -33.48 14.06
C LYS A 68 0.69 -32.00 14.23
N LEU A 69 1.10 -31.31 13.16
CA LEU A 69 1.58 -29.93 13.22
C LEU A 69 0.45 -28.89 13.22
N CYS A 70 -0.70 -29.19 12.63
CA CYS A 70 -1.80 -28.23 12.51
C CYS A 70 -2.45 -27.85 13.85
N ILE A 71 -2.38 -28.72 14.86
CA ILE A 71 -2.96 -28.46 16.18
C ILE A 71 -2.13 -27.48 17.02
N LYS A 72 -0.94 -27.08 16.54
CA LYS A 72 0.01 -26.28 17.33
C LYS A 72 -0.44 -24.82 17.36
N ASN A 73 -0.41 -24.24 18.55
CA ASN A 73 -0.62 -22.82 18.76
C ASN A 73 0.72 -22.08 18.76
N TYR A 74 1.17 -21.66 17.58
CA TYR A 74 2.48 -21.04 17.39
C TYR A 74 2.65 -19.69 18.10
N ASP A 75 1.58 -19.04 18.56
CA ASP A 75 1.67 -17.76 19.27
C ASP A 75 2.07 -17.93 20.74
N ASN A 76 1.73 -19.09 21.33
CA ASN A 76 1.95 -19.39 22.75
C ASN A 76 2.56 -20.80 22.94
N ILE A 77 3.59 -21.12 22.15
CA ILE A 77 4.23 -22.44 22.17
C ILE A 77 5.51 -22.45 23.05
N GLN A 78 5.66 -23.53 23.82
CA GLN A 78 6.88 -23.84 24.56
C GLN A 78 7.65 -24.96 23.88
N CYS A 79 8.91 -24.70 23.53
CA CYS A 79 9.79 -25.68 22.91
C CYS A 79 10.69 -26.34 23.95
N PHE A 80 10.75 -27.68 23.93
CA PHE A 80 11.68 -28.43 24.74
C PHE A 80 13.07 -28.44 24.11
N ASP A 81 14.06 -27.89 24.82
CA ASP A 81 15.46 -27.93 24.43
C ASP A 81 16.12 -29.18 25.05
N SER A 82 16.47 -30.15 24.20
CA SER A 82 17.12 -31.39 24.65
C SER A 82 18.54 -31.20 25.17
N ALA A 83 19.21 -30.09 24.84
CA ALA A 83 20.57 -29.81 25.30
C ALA A 83 20.56 -29.19 26.71
N THR A 84 19.62 -28.28 26.98
CA THR A 84 19.49 -27.65 28.31
C THR A 84 18.48 -28.35 29.21
N ASN A 85 17.67 -29.27 28.68
CA ASN A 85 16.55 -29.94 29.37
C ASN A 85 15.49 -28.96 29.91
N GLU A 86 15.28 -27.84 29.22
CA GLU A 86 14.37 -26.77 29.65
C GLU A 86 13.31 -26.48 28.59
N PHE A 87 12.17 -25.96 29.05
CA PHE A 87 11.12 -25.43 28.19
C PHE A 87 11.35 -23.94 27.94
N LYS A 88 11.54 -23.58 26.68
CA LYS A 88 11.72 -22.20 26.25
C LYS A 88 10.47 -21.70 25.54
N VAL A 89 9.97 -20.54 25.96
CA VAL A 89 8.85 -19.88 25.28
C VAL A 89 9.34 -19.33 23.95
N VAL A 90 8.64 -19.65 22.86
CA VAL A 90 8.92 -19.09 21.54
C VAL A 90 8.30 -17.70 21.45
N THR A 91 9.13 -16.67 21.29
CA THR A 91 8.68 -15.27 21.27
C THR A 91 8.32 -14.77 19.87
N GLU A 92 8.81 -15.45 18.83
CA GLU A 92 8.62 -15.02 17.44
C GLU A 92 8.08 -16.17 16.59
N SER A 93 6.96 -15.91 15.93
CA SER A 93 6.30 -16.84 15.02
C SER A 93 6.01 -16.15 13.69
N ASP A 94 6.26 -16.86 12.60
CA ASP A 94 5.91 -16.45 11.24
C ASP A 94 4.66 -17.17 10.72
N ALA A 95 3.98 -17.97 11.55
CA ALA A 95 2.87 -18.83 11.12
C ALA A 95 1.70 -18.08 10.49
N GLU A 96 1.29 -16.95 11.07
CA GLU A 96 0.22 -16.12 10.50
C GLU A 96 0.63 -15.45 9.19
N ASN A 97 1.89 -14.99 9.08
CA ASN A 97 2.40 -14.43 7.84
C ASN A 97 2.46 -15.52 6.75
N TYR A 98 2.94 -16.71 7.10
CA TYR A 98 2.98 -17.86 6.21
C TYR A 98 1.58 -18.20 5.69
N LEU A 99 0.61 -18.35 6.61
CA LEU A 99 -0.77 -18.68 6.28
C LEU A 99 -1.40 -17.60 5.37
N LYS A 100 -1.19 -16.31 5.69
CA LYS A 100 -1.59 -15.17 4.86
C LYS A 100 -1.03 -15.27 3.43
N ILE A 101 0.25 -15.62 3.26
CA ILE A 101 0.87 -15.67 1.93
C ILE A 101 0.35 -16.86 1.12
N ILE A 102 0.27 -18.05 1.72
CA ILE A 102 -0.21 -19.24 0.99
C ILE A 102 -1.69 -19.15 0.60
N SER A 103 -2.47 -18.26 1.23
CA SER A 103 -3.87 -17.97 0.85
C SER A 103 -4.01 -17.44 -0.58
N LEU A 104 -2.92 -16.91 -1.15
CA LEU A 104 -2.87 -16.43 -2.53
C LEU A 104 -2.73 -17.56 -3.55
N ASN A 105 -2.57 -18.81 -3.11
CA ASN A 105 -2.24 -19.95 -3.95
C ASN A 105 -3.40 -20.94 -4.02
N THR A 106 -3.51 -21.68 -5.12
CA THR A 106 -4.49 -22.77 -5.22
C THR A 106 -3.87 -24.08 -4.73
N ILE A 107 -4.28 -24.58 -3.58
CA ILE A 107 -3.71 -25.81 -3.01
C ILE A 107 -4.78 -26.90 -2.96
N ASN A 108 -4.57 -27.98 -3.72
CA ASN A 108 -5.48 -29.12 -3.81
C ASN A 108 -4.88 -30.35 -3.12
N GLY A 109 -5.71 -31.09 -2.37
CA GLY A 109 -5.31 -32.35 -1.72
C GLY A 109 -4.81 -32.22 -0.28
N VAL A 110 -4.98 -31.04 0.33
CA VAL A 110 -4.78 -30.78 1.77
C VAL A 110 -5.67 -29.61 2.19
N GLU A 111 -6.24 -29.69 3.39
CA GLU A 111 -7.01 -28.59 3.99
C GLU A 111 -6.10 -27.41 4.34
N TYR A 112 -6.54 -26.19 4.05
CA TYR A 112 -5.75 -24.97 4.21
C TYR A 112 -5.26 -24.77 5.65
N GLU A 113 -6.12 -25.04 6.63
CA GLU A 113 -5.83 -24.92 8.06
C GLU A 113 -4.72 -25.89 8.50
N LYS A 114 -4.60 -27.05 7.82
CA LYS A 114 -3.57 -28.05 8.11
C LYS A 114 -2.17 -27.62 7.69
N LEU A 115 -2.06 -26.57 6.90
CA LEU A 115 -0.78 -26.01 6.46
C LEU A 115 -0.25 -24.92 7.39
N LYS A 116 -0.99 -24.52 8.43
CA LYS A 116 -0.50 -23.56 9.42
C LYS A 116 0.76 -24.12 10.10
N ILE A 117 1.89 -23.43 9.92
CA ILE A 117 3.19 -23.81 10.47
C ILE A 117 4.02 -22.55 10.72
N SER A 118 4.79 -22.52 11.81
CA SER A 118 5.89 -21.57 11.96
C SER A 118 7.14 -22.18 11.31
N LEU A 119 7.50 -21.71 10.12
CA LEU A 119 8.70 -22.20 9.45
C LEU A 119 9.95 -21.76 10.19
N LYS A 120 9.94 -20.59 10.84
CA LYS A 120 11.04 -20.14 11.71
C LYS A 120 11.27 -21.09 12.89
N LEU A 121 10.21 -21.64 13.47
CA LEU A 121 10.32 -22.63 14.54
C LEU A 121 10.84 -23.97 13.99
N LEU A 122 10.26 -24.46 12.89
CA LEU A 122 10.64 -25.73 12.28
C LEU A 122 12.07 -25.70 11.72
N SER A 123 12.51 -24.56 11.16
CA SER A 123 13.86 -24.34 10.64
C SER A 123 14.86 -23.94 11.72
N GLY A 124 14.40 -23.62 12.94
CA GLY A 124 15.22 -23.17 14.06
C GLY A 124 16.41 -24.08 14.37
N GLY A 125 17.49 -23.49 14.89
CA GLY A 125 18.80 -24.14 14.96
C GLY A 125 19.57 -24.00 13.64
N ASN A 126 20.45 -24.95 13.34
CA ASN A 126 21.19 -24.96 12.09
C ASN A 126 20.43 -25.81 11.04
N TYR A 127 19.85 -25.19 10.01
CA TYR A 127 19.15 -25.90 8.92
C TYR A 127 19.99 -27.05 8.34
N SER A 128 21.31 -26.86 8.22
CA SER A 128 22.23 -27.86 7.67
C SER A 128 22.43 -29.07 8.58
N SER A 129 22.16 -28.97 9.89
CA SER A 129 22.25 -30.08 10.85
C SER A 129 20.99 -30.92 10.95
N LYS A 130 19.88 -30.52 10.30
CA LYS A 130 18.62 -31.27 10.30
C LYS A 130 18.68 -32.47 9.35
N SER A 131 17.85 -33.46 9.62
CA SER A 131 17.77 -34.67 8.78
C SER A 131 17.25 -34.36 7.37
N ASP A 132 17.53 -35.25 6.42
CA ASP A 132 17.06 -35.11 5.02
C ASP A 132 15.53 -35.03 4.93
N ARG A 133 14.79 -35.78 5.75
CA ARG A 133 13.31 -35.73 5.77
C ARG A 133 12.79 -34.42 6.33
N VAL A 134 13.38 -33.91 7.41
CA VAL A 134 12.98 -32.62 7.99
C VAL A 134 13.26 -31.49 7.00
N ARG A 135 14.44 -31.48 6.37
CA ARG A 135 14.77 -30.50 5.32
C ARG A 135 13.83 -30.58 4.12
N HIS A 136 13.47 -31.79 3.69
CA HIS A 136 12.50 -31.96 2.61
C HIS A 136 11.11 -31.44 3.00
N LEU A 137 10.66 -31.65 4.23
CA LEU A 137 9.40 -31.07 4.71
C LEU A 137 9.43 -29.53 4.69
N ILE A 138 10.52 -28.92 5.17
CA ILE A 138 10.71 -27.47 5.13
C ILE A 138 10.62 -26.97 3.68
N ASN A 139 11.34 -27.62 2.75
CA ASN A 139 11.27 -27.29 1.33
C ASN A 139 9.86 -27.40 0.76
N ILE A 140 9.10 -28.42 1.14
CA ILE A 140 7.69 -28.58 0.72
C ILE A 140 6.85 -27.39 1.20
N TYR A 141 6.99 -26.97 2.45
CA TYR A 141 6.29 -25.79 2.96
C TYR A 141 6.70 -24.51 2.23
N VAL A 142 7.98 -24.33 1.92
CA VAL A 142 8.42 -23.19 1.10
C VAL A 142 7.82 -23.26 -0.32
N LEU A 143 7.77 -24.44 -0.94
CA LEU A 143 7.17 -24.62 -2.26
C LEU A 143 5.66 -24.36 -2.28
N PHE A 144 4.92 -24.72 -1.22
CA PHE A 144 3.51 -24.32 -1.08
C PHE A 144 3.33 -22.81 -1.11
N LEU A 145 4.30 -22.06 -0.55
CA LEU A 145 4.29 -20.60 -0.57
C LEU A 145 4.67 -20.04 -1.94
N LEU A 146 5.70 -20.60 -2.58
CA LEU A 146 6.23 -20.10 -3.83
C LEU A 146 5.36 -20.44 -5.05
N ALA A 147 4.79 -21.64 -5.13
CA ALA A 147 4.03 -22.08 -6.30
C ALA A 147 2.69 -21.35 -6.43
N ASN A 148 2.19 -21.17 -7.65
CA ASN A 148 0.85 -20.63 -7.89
C ASN A 148 -0.22 -21.68 -7.54
N ARG A 149 0.04 -22.93 -7.94
CA ARG A 149 -0.88 -24.05 -7.75
C ARG A 149 -0.13 -25.27 -7.27
N THR A 150 -0.74 -26.02 -6.35
CA THR A 150 -0.22 -27.29 -5.87
C THR A 150 -1.28 -28.36 -6.00
N LYS A 151 -0.89 -29.52 -6.54
CA LYS A 151 -1.70 -30.73 -6.52
C LYS A 151 -1.00 -31.78 -5.68
N ARG A 152 -1.67 -32.26 -4.65
CA ARG A 152 -1.16 -33.30 -3.76
C ARG A 152 -1.99 -34.58 -3.86
N GLN A 153 -1.31 -35.72 -3.93
CA GLN A 153 -1.90 -37.04 -3.74
C GLN A 153 -1.02 -37.87 -2.80
N GLN A 154 -1.53 -38.16 -1.60
CA GLN A 154 -0.77 -38.86 -0.55
C GLN A 154 0.57 -38.17 -0.23
N ASN A 155 1.71 -38.75 -0.64
CA ASN A 155 3.05 -38.18 -0.44
C ASN A 155 3.60 -37.48 -1.70
N SER A 156 2.93 -37.61 -2.85
CA SER A 156 3.34 -36.96 -4.10
C SER A 156 2.77 -35.55 -4.18
N LEU A 157 3.62 -34.61 -4.60
CA LEU A 157 3.29 -33.19 -4.78
C LEU A 157 3.77 -32.70 -6.14
N GLU A 158 2.90 -31.96 -6.81
CA GLU A 158 3.15 -31.26 -8.06
C GLU A 158 2.95 -29.76 -7.81
N PHE A 159 4.00 -28.98 -8.02
CA PHE A 159 4.04 -27.53 -7.82
C PHE A 159 4.11 -26.83 -9.18
N THR A 160 3.09 -26.05 -9.51
CA THR A 160 3.01 -25.30 -10.76
C THR A 160 3.29 -23.81 -10.52
N PHE A 161 4.23 -23.28 -11.28
CA PHE A 161 4.55 -21.86 -11.38
C PHE A 161 4.00 -21.34 -12.70
N GLU A 162 3.09 -20.36 -12.64
CA GLU A 162 2.36 -19.85 -13.80
C GLU A 162 2.77 -18.41 -14.08
N GLY A 163 3.10 -18.12 -15.35
CA GLY A 163 3.27 -16.78 -15.89
C GLY A 163 2.32 -16.56 -17.07
N ASP A 164 2.33 -15.37 -17.65
CA ASP A 164 1.34 -14.98 -18.68
C ASP A 164 1.38 -15.86 -19.94
N LEU A 165 2.55 -16.39 -20.29
CA LEU A 165 2.78 -17.15 -21.53
C LEU A 165 3.48 -18.50 -21.31
N ASP A 166 3.97 -18.78 -20.11
CA ASP A 166 4.79 -19.96 -19.83
C ASP A 166 4.49 -20.50 -18.42
N SER A 167 4.79 -21.77 -18.23
CA SER A 167 4.61 -22.44 -16.94
C SER A 167 5.75 -23.40 -16.66
N PHE A 168 6.03 -23.60 -15.39
CA PHE A 168 7.01 -24.57 -14.92
C PHE A 168 6.39 -25.47 -13.87
N VAL A 169 6.54 -26.78 -14.04
CA VAL A 169 6.02 -27.79 -13.11
C VAL A 169 7.17 -28.49 -12.42
N PHE A 170 7.11 -28.56 -11.09
CA PHE A 170 8.07 -29.26 -10.27
C PHE A 170 7.37 -30.36 -9.46
N GLU A 171 7.80 -31.60 -9.68
CA GLU A 171 7.30 -32.76 -8.96
C GLU A 171 8.28 -33.24 -7.89
N THR A 172 7.75 -33.62 -6.73
CA THR A 172 8.49 -34.27 -5.66
C THR A 172 7.61 -35.25 -4.89
N GLU A 173 8.24 -36.17 -4.17
CA GLU A 173 7.54 -37.11 -3.30
C GLU A 173 8.21 -37.10 -1.93
N PHE A 174 7.43 -36.79 -0.90
CA PHE A 174 7.93 -36.71 0.47
C PHE A 174 8.59 -38.03 0.90
N GLY A 175 9.78 -37.92 1.49
CA GLY A 175 10.60 -39.06 1.88
C GLY A 175 11.50 -39.63 0.78
N LYS A 176 11.32 -39.25 -0.50
CA LYS A 176 12.31 -39.53 -1.55
C LYS A 176 13.35 -38.41 -1.60
N LYS A 177 14.61 -38.79 -1.86
CA LYS A 177 15.78 -37.91 -1.72
C LYS A 177 15.82 -36.86 -2.85
N LYS A 178 15.21 -35.70 -2.61
CA LYS A 178 15.25 -34.54 -3.51
C LYS A 178 15.36 -33.26 -2.67
N ILE A 179 16.56 -33.00 -2.16
CA ILE A 179 16.84 -31.81 -1.35
C ILE A 179 17.18 -30.66 -2.29
N ILE A 180 16.48 -29.54 -2.10
CA ILE A 180 16.77 -28.28 -2.76
C ILE A 180 17.39 -27.36 -1.71
N TYR A 181 18.55 -26.79 -2.02
CA TYR A 181 19.25 -25.82 -1.17
C TYR A 181 18.92 -24.40 -1.65
N GLY A 182 18.79 -23.42 -0.75
CA GLY A 182 18.50 -22.03 -1.09
C GLY A 182 17.02 -21.61 -0.98
N LEU A 183 16.09 -22.56 -0.79
CA LEU A 183 14.66 -22.26 -0.68
C LEU A 183 14.33 -21.49 0.61
N LEU A 184 14.95 -21.86 1.73
CA LEU A 184 14.69 -21.23 3.02
C LEU A 184 15.14 -19.76 3.01
N GLU A 185 16.27 -19.47 2.37
CA GLU A 185 16.84 -18.14 2.24
C GLU A 185 15.96 -17.21 1.39
N ILE A 186 15.30 -17.77 0.36
CA ILE A 186 14.28 -17.06 -0.43
C ILE A 186 13.03 -16.80 0.42
N TYR A 187 12.58 -17.80 1.18
CA TYR A 187 11.45 -17.69 2.09
C TYR A 187 11.66 -16.56 3.11
N GLU A 188 12.80 -16.57 3.80
CA GLU A 188 13.16 -15.56 4.79
C GLU A 188 13.14 -14.16 4.19
N TRP A 189 13.69 -13.98 2.98
CA TRP A 189 13.66 -12.69 2.29
C TRP A 189 12.25 -12.21 1.95
N ILE A 190 11.34 -13.11 1.54
CA ILE A 190 9.95 -12.78 1.21
C ILE A 190 9.17 -12.37 2.47
N VAL A 191 9.34 -13.08 3.58
CA VAL A 191 8.56 -12.88 4.82
C VAL A 191 9.10 -11.74 5.69
N THR A 192 10.37 -11.36 5.52
CA THR A 192 10.98 -10.26 6.29
C THR A 192 10.27 -8.92 6.04
N LYS A 193 9.72 -8.33 7.11
CA LYS A 193 8.75 -7.20 7.13
C LYS A 193 9.33 -5.79 6.90
N GLN A 194 10.40 -5.61 6.13
CA GLN A 194 11.20 -4.39 6.27
C GLN A 194 10.76 -3.19 5.40
N GLU A 195 10.01 -3.37 4.31
CA GLU A 195 9.83 -2.25 3.35
C GLU A 195 8.44 -1.60 3.38
N TYR A 196 7.35 -2.38 3.26
CA TYR A 196 5.95 -1.94 3.36
C TYR A 196 5.02 -3.16 3.46
N SER A 197 3.76 -2.96 3.88
CA SER A 197 2.82 -4.02 4.30
C SER A 197 2.58 -5.14 3.26
N GLU A 198 2.67 -4.83 1.98
CA GLU A 198 2.37 -5.75 0.87
C GLU A 198 3.58 -6.07 -0.02
N ALA A 199 4.81 -5.76 0.44
CA ALA A 199 6.05 -6.03 -0.29
C ALA A 199 6.23 -7.51 -0.67
N TYR A 200 5.77 -8.42 0.18
CA TYR A 200 5.83 -9.87 -0.05
C TYR A 200 5.14 -10.29 -1.36
N LYS A 201 4.09 -9.60 -1.81
CA LYS A 201 3.41 -9.90 -3.09
C LYS A 201 4.33 -9.65 -4.28
N VAL A 202 5.03 -8.52 -4.27
CA VAL A 202 5.98 -8.15 -5.32
C VAL A 202 7.19 -9.08 -5.31
N LYS A 203 7.77 -9.34 -4.12
CA LYS A 203 8.86 -10.31 -3.95
C LYS A 203 8.48 -11.70 -4.49
N LEU A 204 7.29 -12.18 -4.16
CA LEU A 204 6.75 -13.46 -4.62
C LEU A 204 6.58 -13.51 -6.15
N GLN A 205 6.04 -12.46 -6.77
CA GLN A 205 5.91 -12.37 -8.23
C GLN A 205 7.26 -12.40 -8.95
N ILE A 206 8.26 -11.65 -8.44
CA ILE A 206 9.62 -11.65 -9.01
C ILE A 206 10.22 -13.06 -8.95
N VAL A 207 10.16 -13.71 -7.78
CA VAL A 207 10.72 -15.07 -7.59
C VAL A 207 10.05 -16.08 -8.51
N ARG A 208 8.72 -16.07 -8.60
CA ARG A 208 7.97 -16.95 -9.54
C ARG A 208 8.43 -16.75 -10.97
N SER A 209 8.54 -15.50 -11.40
CA SER A 209 8.94 -15.14 -12.76
C SER A 209 10.36 -15.63 -13.09
N LEU A 210 11.28 -15.52 -12.14
CA LEU A 210 12.65 -16.03 -12.28
C LEU A 210 12.69 -17.56 -12.32
N ILE A 211 11.92 -18.25 -11.47
CA ILE A 211 11.80 -19.71 -11.51
C ILE A 211 11.25 -20.19 -12.86
N ILE A 212 10.19 -19.55 -13.37
CA ILE A 212 9.60 -19.87 -14.69
C ILE A 212 10.63 -19.65 -15.79
N LYS A 213 11.38 -18.55 -15.75
CA LYS A 213 12.42 -18.25 -16.76
C LYS A 213 13.54 -19.28 -16.76
N GLN A 214 13.95 -19.76 -15.58
CA GLN A 214 15.02 -20.75 -15.47
C GLN A 214 14.54 -22.18 -15.77
N LYS A 215 13.25 -22.48 -15.55
CA LYS A 215 12.64 -23.82 -15.71
C LYS A 215 13.32 -24.90 -14.88
N LYS A 216 13.91 -24.52 -13.75
CA LYS A 216 14.63 -25.39 -12.83
C LYS A 216 14.70 -24.75 -11.46
N LEU A 217 14.81 -25.60 -10.43
CA LEU A 217 15.02 -25.21 -9.04
C LEU A 217 16.44 -25.58 -8.58
N ASP A 218 17.42 -25.33 -9.44
CA ASP A 218 18.84 -25.34 -9.09
C ASP A 218 19.35 -23.90 -8.99
N GLN A 219 20.52 -23.68 -8.37
CA GLN A 219 21.16 -22.35 -8.30
C GLN A 219 20.28 -21.24 -7.68
N LEU A 220 19.53 -21.56 -6.63
CA LEU A 220 18.59 -20.61 -6.00
C LEU A 220 19.26 -19.35 -5.43
N ASP A 221 20.55 -19.38 -5.11
CA ASP A 221 21.33 -18.19 -4.73
C ASP A 221 21.33 -17.13 -5.85
N LEU A 222 21.44 -17.55 -7.13
CA LEU A 222 21.35 -16.64 -8.27
C LEU A 222 19.96 -16.05 -8.40
N ILE A 223 18.91 -16.87 -8.20
CA ILE A 223 17.51 -16.41 -8.20
C ILE A 223 17.32 -15.35 -7.11
N LYS A 224 17.79 -15.62 -5.89
CA LYS A 224 17.69 -14.70 -4.75
C LYS A 224 18.37 -13.36 -5.05
N ASN A 225 19.64 -13.39 -5.45
CA ASN A 225 20.40 -12.16 -5.75
C ASN A 225 19.76 -11.34 -6.88
N GLN A 226 19.26 -12.00 -7.93
CA GLN A 226 18.53 -11.33 -9.01
C GLN A 226 17.20 -10.75 -8.52
N ALA A 227 16.45 -11.49 -7.69
CA ALA A 227 15.19 -11.05 -7.14
C ALA A 227 15.35 -9.82 -6.24
N GLU A 228 16.36 -9.82 -5.37
CA GLU A 228 16.73 -8.70 -4.53
C GLU A 228 17.10 -7.46 -5.36
N SER A 229 17.93 -7.63 -6.40
CA SER A 229 18.32 -6.53 -7.29
C SER A 229 17.11 -5.93 -8.03
N ILE A 230 16.23 -6.77 -8.59
CA ILE A 230 15.01 -6.32 -9.28
C ILE A 230 14.08 -5.61 -8.30
N PHE A 231 13.87 -6.18 -7.11
CA PHE A 231 13.03 -5.58 -6.09
C PHE A 231 13.57 -4.22 -5.64
N ASN A 232 14.87 -4.12 -5.37
CA ASN A 232 15.51 -2.86 -4.98
C ASN A 232 15.36 -1.79 -6.06
N ARG A 233 15.45 -2.16 -7.36
CA ARG A 233 15.20 -1.23 -8.47
C ARG A 233 13.74 -0.77 -8.53
N ILE A 234 12.78 -1.67 -8.34
CA ILE A 234 11.36 -1.32 -8.32
C ILE A 234 11.06 -0.41 -7.14
N VAL A 235 11.64 -0.69 -5.96
CA VAL A 235 11.49 0.16 -4.78
C VAL A 235 12.16 1.50 -5.01
N SER A 236 13.38 1.57 -5.53
CA SER A 236 14.08 2.83 -5.80
C SER A 236 13.35 3.67 -6.86
N GLU A 237 12.91 3.07 -7.97
CA GLU A 237 12.17 3.75 -9.03
C GLU A 237 10.82 4.30 -8.52
N LYS A 238 10.12 3.54 -7.67
CA LYS A 238 8.90 4.02 -7.00
C LYS A 238 9.19 5.10 -5.97
N THR A 239 10.34 5.07 -5.31
CA THR A 239 10.72 6.00 -4.23
C THR A 239 11.21 7.33 -4.79
N ASP A 240 12.02 7.32 -5.85
CA ASP A 240 12.52 8.53 -6.53
C ASP A 240 11.38 9.28 -7.21
N HIS A 241 10.49 8.56 -7.92
CA HIS A 241 9.30 9.16 -8.51
C HIS A 241 8.34 9.69 -7.43
N TYR A 242 8.20 9.04 -6.27
CA TYR A 242 7.32 9.52 -5.21
C TYR A 242 7.89 10.79 -4.52
N PHE A 243 9.18 10.84 -4.23
CA PHE A 243 9.81 11.99 -3.56
C PHE A 243 10.02 13.20 -4.48
N GLU A 244 10.43 12.98 -5.74
CA GLU A 244 10.50 14.06 -6.74
C GLU A 244 9.13 14.71 -6.92
N LEU A 245 8.08 13.90 -6.93
CA LEU A 245 6.73 14.36 -7.14
C LEU A 245 6.07 14.97 -5.89
N GLN A 246 6.45 14.53 -4.69
CA GLN A 246 6.11 15.20 -3.43
C GLN A 246 6.79 16.57 -3.31
N ASN A 247 8.03 16.71 -3.78
CA ASN A 247 8.69 18.00 -3.88
C ASN A 247 7.98 18.90 -4.89
N ASN A 248 7.59 18.36 -6.05
CA ASN A 248 6.83 19.09 -7.07
C ASN A 248 5.43 19.52 -6.59
N LEU A 249 4.76 18.75 -5.72
CA LEU A 249 3.46 19.11 -5.13
C LEU A 249 3.49 20.44 -4.37
N LYS A 250 4.57 20.69 -3.63
CA LYS A 250 4.76 21.94 -2.90
C LYS A 250 4.94 23.11 -3.86
N ASP A 251 5.72 22.93 -4.91
CA ASP A 251 5.98 23.95 -5.92
C ASP A 251 4.73 24.25 -6.75
N ASP A 252 3.96 23.22 -7.11
CA ASP A 252 2.69 23.34 -7.80
C ASP A 252 1.60 24.01 -6.93
N PHE A 253 1.58 23.74 -5.63
CA PHE A 253 0.74 24.47 -4.68
C PHE A 253 1.10 25.96 -4.65
N ILE A 254 2.39 26.28 -4.51
CA ILE A 254 2.88 27.67 -4.52
C ILE A 254 2.48 28.34 -5.84
N LYS A 255 2.64 27.66 -6.98
CA LYS A 255 2.29 28.17 -8.30
C LYS A 255 0.79 28.50 -8.43
N ILE A 256 -0.10 27.59 -8.05
CA ILE A 256 -1.56 27.82 -8.10
C ILE A 256 -1.99 28.93 -7.13
N SER A 257 -1.40 28.98 -5.94
CA SER A 257 -1.65 30.03 -4.95
C SER A 257 -1.21 31.40 -5.48
N THR A 258 -0.02 31.48 -6.07
CA THR A 258 0.53 32.70 -6.68
C THR A 258 -0.33 33.16 -7.85
N MET A 259 -0.68 32.28 -8.80
CA MET A 259 -1.57 32.62 -9.93
C MET A 259 -2.93 33.15 -9.47
N THR A 260 -3.49 32.58 -8.39
CA THR A 260 -4.75 33.03 -7.81
C THR A 260 -4.61 34.42 -7.18
N SER A 261 -3.54 34.64 -6.41
CA SER A 261 -3.24 35.93 -5.79
C SER A 261 -2.97 37.02 -6.84
N GLU A 262 -2.17 36.72 -7.86
CA GLU A 262 -1.85 37.63 -8.96
C GLU A 262 -3.10 38.00 -9.77
N SER A 263 -3.98 37.05 -10.07
CA SER A 263 -5.25 37.33 -10.76
C SER A 263 -6.14 38.26 -9.94
N ASN A 264 -6.24 38.05 -8.62
CA ASN A 264 -7.00 38.93 -7.72
C ASN A 264 -6.37 40.32 -7.59
N SER A 265 -5.04 40.39 -7.44
CA SER A 265 -4.30 41.64 -7.38
C SER A 265 -4.47 42.43 -8.67
N SER A 266 -4.33 41.78 -9.83
CA SER A 266 -4.56 42.38 -11.14
C SER A 266 -5.98 42.92 -11.29
N LEU A 267 -7.00 42.17 -10.85
CA LEU A 267 -8.39 42.65 -10.83
C LEU A 267 -8.52 43.91 -9.97
N ASN A 268 -7.98 43.91 -8.74
CA ASN A 268 -8.04 45.07 -7.84
C ASN A 268 -7.34 46.29 -8.46
N THR A 269 -6.15 46.12 -9.03
CA THR A 269 -5.41 47.21 -9.70
C THR A 269 -6.22 47.79 -10.88
N LYS A 270 -6.80 46.92 -11.72
CA LYS A 270 -7.65 47.34 -12.84
C LYS A 270 -8.90 48.08 -12.36
N LEU A 271 -9.53 47.61 -11.28
CA LEU A 271 -10.69 48.26 -10.67
C LEU A 271 -10.34 49.61 -10.04
N PHE A 272 -9.21 49.74 -9.35
CA PHE A 272 -8.75 51.03 -8.81
C PHE A 272 -8.43 52.02 -9.93
N GLY A 273 -7.78 51.58 -11.01
CA GLY A 273 -7.56 52.42 -12.19
C GLY A 273 -8.88 52.89 -12.81
N TRP A 274 -9.84 51.98 -12.92
CA TRP A 274 -11.19 52.29 -13.40
C TRP A 274 -11.93 53.28 -12.48
N LEU A 275 -11.91 53.07 -11.16
CA LEU A 275 -12.50 53.96 -10.15
C LEU A 275 -11.86 55.35 -10.15
N THR A 276 -10.54 55.42 -10.35
CA THR A 276 -9.79 56.68 -10.46
C THR A 276 -10.26 57.47 -11.68
N ALA A 277 -10.35 56.80 -12.84
CA ALA A 277 -10.88 57.42 -14.06
C ALA A 277 -12.33 57.91 -13.87
N PHE A 278 -13.17 57.09 -13.24
CA PHE A 278 -14.55 57.46 -12.91
C PHE A 278 -14.63 58.66 -11.97
N SER A 279 -13.77 58.73 -10.95
CA SER A 279 -13.73 59.83 -9.99
C SER A 279 -13.31 61.16 -10.63
N LEU A 280 -12.36 61.14 -11.57
CA LEU A 280 -11.94 62.33 -12.31
C LEU A 280 -13.08 62.93 -13.15
N ILE A 281 -13.95 62.09 -13.72
CA ILE A 281 -15.13 62.54 -14.45
C ILE A 281 -16.08 63.26 -13.51
N ILE A 282 -16.38 62.65 -12.36
CA ILE A 282 -17.24 63.24 -11.34
C ILE A 282 -16.66 64.59 -10.88
N PHE A 283 -15.34 64.67 -10.67
CA PHE A 283 -14.67 65.90 -10.27
C PHE A 283 -14.75 67.01 -11.34
N ASP A 284 -14.56 66.68 -12.63
CA ASP A 284 -14.71 67.65 -13.73
C ASP A 284 -16.14 68.20 -13.82
N PHE A 285 -17.15 67.37 -13.48
CA PHE A 285 -18.54 67.83 -13.39
C PHE A 285 -18.79 68.75 -12.20
N ILE A 286 -18.26 68.42 -11.02
CA ILE A 286 -18.40 69.25 -9.81
C ILE A 286 -17.77 70.63 -10.03
N LYS A 287 -16.57 70.68 -10.63
CA LYS A 287 -15.84 71.93 -10.89
C LYS A 287 -16.61 72.90 -11.81
N LYS A 288 -17.44 72.39 -12.71
CA LYS A 288 -18.21 73.18 -13.68
C LYS A 288 -19.58 73.64 -13.16
N SER A 289 -19.89 73.43 -11.88
CA SER A 289 -21.23 73.63 -11.34
C SER A 289 -21.27 74.62 -10.17
N ASP A 290 -22.22 75.56 -10.20
CA ASP A 290 -22.44 76.59 -9.15
C ASP A 290 -23.14 76.06 -7.88
N GLY A 291 -22.94 74.78 -7.53
CA GLY A 291 -23.37 74.19 -6.25
C GLY A 291 -24.85 73.82 -6.10
N GLN A 292 -25.78 74.34 -6.91
CA GLN A 292 -27.19 73.91 -6.89
C GLN A 292 -27.47 72.69 -7.80
N ASP A 293 -28.15 71.68 -7.24
CA ASP A 293 -28.60 70.43 -7.87
C ASP A 293 -27.49 69.55 -8.48
N LEU A 294 -26.40 69.33 -7.74
CA LEU A 294 -25.26 68.50 -8.14
C LEU A 294 -25.66 67.07 -8.57
N PHE A 295 -26.47 66.38 -7.78
CA PHE A 295 -26.87 65.00 -8.08
C PHE A 295 -27.71 64.89 -9.36
N ARG A 296 -28.67 65.80 -9.56
CA ARG A 296 -29.50 65.84 -10.76
C ARG A 296 -28.67 66.15 -12.01
N LYS A 297 -27.70 67.07 -11.90
CA LYS A 297 -26.78 67.40 -13.00
C LYS A 297 -25.81 66.25 -13.33
N ILE A 298 -25.31 65.51 -12.34
CA ILE A 298 -24.43 64.35 -12.56
C ILE A 298 -25.16 63.19 -13.27
N VAL A 299 -26.44 62.99 -12.95
CA VAL A 299 -27.28 61.91 -13.51
C VAL A 299 -27.87 62.28 -14.88
N CYS A 300 -28.26 63.54 -15.10
CA CYS A 300 -28.94 64.01 -16.31
C CYS A 300 -28.07 64.86 -17.25
N SER A 301 -26.74 64.86 -17.12
CA SER A 301 -25.86 65.65 -18.01
C SER A 301 -25.88 65.12 -19.45
N THR A 302 -26.08 65.99 -20.44
CA THR A 302 -26.21 65.64 -21.86
C THR A 302 -24.99 65.95 -22.74
N SER A 303 -23.82 66.29 -22.15
CA SER A 303 -22.65 66.63 -22.97
C SER A 303 -22.13 65.41 -23.75
N GLU A 304 -21.93 65.58 -25.06
CA GLU A 304 -21.41 64.54 -25.96
C GLU A 304 -20.07 63.97 -25.46
N LYS A 305 -19.18 64.83 -24.98
CA LYS A 305 -17.87 64.44 -24.41
C LYS A 305 -18.01 63.45 -23.26
N THR A 306 -19.02 63.63 -22.42
CA THR A 306 -19.24 62.78 -21.24
C THR A 306 -19.97 61.49 -21.58
N ASN A 307 -20.81 61.48 -22.61
CA ASN A 307 -21.43 60.25 -23.12
C ASN A 307 -20.40 59.32 -23.78
N VAL A 308 -19.47 59.87 -24.57
CA VAL A 308 -18.35 59.10 -25.16
C VAL A 308 -17.46 58.49 -24.06
N LEU A 309 -17.18 59.26 -23.01
CA LEU A 309 -16.28 58.83 -21.94
C LEU A 309 -16.96 57.80 -21.00
N LEU A 310 -18.27 57.93 -20.77
CA LEU A 310 -19.08 56.90 -20.10
C LEU A 310 -19.13 55.59 -20.91
N LEU A 311 -19.29 55.66 -22.24
CA LEU A 311 -19.26 54.50 -23.11
C LEU A 311 -17.92 53.76 -23.02
N LEU A 312 -16.80 54.50 -23.02
CA LEU A 312 -15.46 53.94 -22.83
C LEU A 312 -15.30 53.25 -21.48
N LEU A 313 -15.86 53.81 -20.39
CA LEU A 313 -15.83 53.17 -19.07
C LEU A 313 -16.66 51.89 -19.00
N ILE A 314 -17.82 51.85 -19.66
CA ILE A 314 -18.66 50.64 -19.75
C ILE A 314 -17.90 49.55 -20.51
N MET A 315 -17.31 49.89 -21.66
CA MET A 315 -16.50 48.96 -22.45
C MET A 315 -15.28 48.45 -21.68
N ALA A 316 -14.58 49.32 -20.96
CA ALA A 316 -13.45 48.94 -20.11
C ALA A 316 -13.87 47.96 -18.99
N LEU A 317 -15.01 48.21 -18.34
CA LEU A 317 -15.53 47.34 -17.28
C LEU A 317 -15.94 45.95 -17.82
N LEU A 318 -16.55 45.90 -19.01
CA LEU A 318 -16.85 44.64 -19.71
C LEU A 318 -15.58 43.84 -20.02
N ILE A 319 -14.53 44.49 -20.52
CA ILE A 319 -13.25 43.84 -20.83
C ILE A 319 -12.61 43.30 -19.55
N ILE A 320 -12.59 44.07 -18.45
CA ILE A 320 -12.05 43.64 -17.16
C ILE A 320 -12.79 42.39 -16.66
N MET A 321 -14.13 42.39 -16.74
CA MET A 321 -14.96 41.25 -16.34
C MET A 321 -14.72 40.00 -17.21
N LEU A 322 -14.56 40.17 -18.53
CA LEU A 322 -14.25 39.07 -19.45
C LEU A 322 -12.88 38.47 -19.16
N MET A 323 -11.85 39.30 -19.03
CA MET A 323 -10.48 38.84 -18.74
C MET A 323 -10.41 38.08 -17.41
N PHE A 324 -11.04 38.62 -16.36
CA PHE A 324 -11.07 37.95 -15.06
C PHE A 324 -11.72 36.56 -15.10
N ASN A 325 -12.84 36.42 -15.82
CA ASN A 325 -13.51 35.12 -15.97
C ASN A 325 -12.67 34.12 -16.81
N LEU A 326 -11.91 34.60 -17.80
CA LEU A 326 -10.98 33.76 -18.56
C LEU A 326 -9.82 33.28 -17.70
N ASP A 327 -9.22 34.14 -16.89
CA ASP A 327 -8.14 33.81 -15.96
C ASP A 327 -8.59 32.73 -14.96
N ILE A 328 -9.76 32.92 -14.34
CA ILE A 328 -10.36 31.96 -13.40
C ILE A 328 -10.64 30.62 -14.08
N ARG A 329 -11.14 30.63 -15.32
CA ARG A 329 -11.37 29.40 -16.09
C ARG A 329 -10.06 28.66 -16.35
N ASN A 330 -8.99 29.37 -16.66
CA ASN A 330 -7.68 28.78 -16.91
C ASN A 330 -7.09 28.15 -15.64
N ILE A 331 -7.16 28.86 -14.51
CA ILE A 331 -6.71 28.36 -13.20
C ILE A 331 -7.50 27.12 -12.78
N ARG A 332 -8.82 27.09 -13.01
CA ARG A 332 -9.65 25.89 -12.75
C ARG A 332 -9.27 24.70 -13.63
N LYS A 333 -8.95 24.91 -14.91
CA LYS A 333 -8.49 23.83 -15.80
C LYS A 333 -7.16 23.23 -15.31
N GLN A 334 -6.22 24.07 -14.89
CA GLN A 334 -4.94 23.61 -14.34
C GLN A 334 -5.14 22.83 -13.04
N TYR A 335 -6.00 23.32 -12.15
CA TYR A 335 -6.36 22.58 -10.93
C TYR A 335 -6.95 21.19 -11.22
N GLN A 336 -7.85 21.07 -12.22
CA GLN A 336 -8.43 19.77 -12.57
C GLN A 336 -7.40 18.82 -13.19
N CYS A 337 -6.52 19.34 -14.05
CA CYS A 337 -5.41 18.55 -14.62
C CYS A 337 -4.51 17.99 -13.50
N LEU A 338 -4.16 18.81 -12.51
CA LEU A 338 -3.42 18.35 -11.34
C LEU A 338 -4.22 17.31 -10.55
N LYS A 339 -5.50 17.56 -10.28
CA LYS A 339 -6.33 16.64 -9.52
C LYS A 339 -6.41 15.26 -10.20
N ASP A 340 -6.58 15.21 -11.52
CA ASP A 340 -6.62 13.95 -12.25
C ASP A 340 -5.28 13.21 -12.20
N LEU A 341 -4.17 13.93 -12.32
CA LEU A 341 -2.82 13.35 -12.20
C LEU A 341 -2.59 12.76 -10.80
N TYR A 342 -2.88 13.51 -9.74
CA TYR A 342 -2.58 13.09 -8.37
C TYR A 342 -3.59 12.09 -7.78
N VAL A 343 -4.89 12.23 -8.07
CA VAL A 343 -5.94 11.36 -7.50
C VAL A 343 -6.15 10.12 -8.36
N ASN A 344 -6.26 10.26 -9.68
CA ASN A 344 -6.64 9.14 -10.55
C ASN A 344 -5.44 8.32 -11.00
N GLN A 345 -4.30 8.96 -11.33
CA GLN A 345 -3.12 8.23 -11.80
C GLN A 345 -2.23 7.75 -10.65
N MET A 346 -2.24 8.43 -9.50
CA MET A 346 -1.32 8.15 -8.39
C MET A 346 -1.99 7.62 -7.13
N SER A 347 -3.32 7.45 -7.16
CA SER A 347 -4.09 6.86 -6.06
C SER A 347 -3.93 7.60 -4.71
N ILE A 348 -3.53 8.88 -4.71
CA ILE A 348 -3.55 9.71 -3.50
C ILE A 348 -5.02 9.91 -3.11
N SER A 349 -5.30 9.79 -1.81
CA SER A 349 -6.67 10.00 -1.34
C SER A 349 -7.14 11.42 -1.65
N ASN A 350 -8.40 11.57 -2.05
CA ASN A 350 -9.00 12.89 -2.30
C ASN A 350 -8.88 13.82 -1.07
N GLU A 351 -8.91 13.25 0.14
CA GLU A 351 -8.76 14.00 1.40
C GLU A 351 -7.36 14.58 1.58
N GLU A 352 -6.32 13.79 1.32
CA GLU A 352 -4.94 14.27 1.38
C GLU A 352 -4.67 15.33 0.31
N PHE A 353 -5.11 15.11 -0.93
CA PHE A 353 -4.97 16.11 -1.99
C PHE A 353 -5.61 17.46 -1.62
N ASN A 354 -6.84 17.44 -1.10
CA ASN A 354 -7.57 18.64 -0.71
C ASN A 354 -6.97 19.35 0.52
N LYS A 355 -6.19 18.64 1.35
CA LYS A 355 -5.45 19.23 2.47
C LYS A 355 -4.32 20.13 1.98
N PHE A 356 -3.67 19.75 0.88
CA PHE A 356 -2.54 20.47 0.30
C PHE A 356 -2.98 21.51 -0.73
N ILE A 357 -3.80 21.13 -1.71
CA ILE A 357 -4.24 22.01 -2.80
C ILE A 357 -5.74 22.26 -2.67
N LYS A 358 -6.08 23.42 -2.13
CA LYS A 358 -7.48 23.87 -2.06
C LYS A 358 -7.98 24.20 -3.46
N LYS A 359 -9.20 23.77 -3.77
CA LYS A 359 -9.91 24.18 -4.97
C LYS A 359 -9.92 25.71 -5.04
N PRO A 360 -9.59 26.32 -6.20
CA PRO A 360 -9.66 27.77 -6.36
C PRO A 360 -11.13 28.21 -6.25
N LEU A 361 -11.51 28.62 -5.04
CA LEU A 361 -12.82 29.15 -4.69
C LEU A 361 -12.77 30.65 -4.88
N TYR A 362 -13.32 31.11 -6.00
CA TYR A 362 -13.52 32.54 -6.24
C TYR A 362 -14.87 32.94 -5.68
N SER A 363 -14.89 34.04 -4.91
CA SER A 363 -16.12 34.59 -4.38
C SER A 363 -16.94 35.16 -5.53
N ASN A 364 -18.11 34.57 -5.79
CA ASN A 364 -19.11 35.11 -6.73
C ASN A 364 -19.47 36.59 -6.43
N MET A 365 -19.13 37.09 -5.23
CA MET A 365 -19.30 38.49 -4.87
C MET A 365 -18.59 39.47 -5.80
N TYR A 366 -17.41 39.14 -6.37
CA TYR A 366 -16.72 40.05 -7.30
C TYR A 366 -17.46 40.18 -8.62
N ASN A 367 -17.95 39.07 -9.18
CA ASN A 367 -18.78 39.10 -10.38
C ASN A 367 -20.10 39.82 -10.13
N LEU A 368 -20.72 39.62 -8.96
CA LEU A 368 -21.92 40.36 -8.55
C LEU A 368 -21.66 41.86 -8.43
N LEU A 369 -20.53 42.25 -7.85
CA LEU A 369 -20.13 43.66 -7.71
C LEU A 369 -19.88 44.31 -9.07
N LEU A 370 -19.10 43.66 -9.95
CA LEU A 370 -18.84 44.13 -11.31
C LEU A 370 -20.14 44.26 -12.12
N LEU A 371 -21.04 43.28 -12.02
CA LEU A 371 -22.33 43.31 -12.69
C LEU A 371 -23.21 44.44 -12.16
N SER A 372 -23.25 44.65 -10.85
CA SER A 372 -23.98 45.77 -10.22
C SER A 372 -23.47 47.13 -10.71
N LEU A 373 -22.15 47.34 -10.71
CA LEU A 373 -21.53 48.56 -11.25
C LEU A 373 -21.87 48.78 -12.73
N LEU A 374 -21.83 47.72 -13.53
CA LEU A 374 -22.18 47.78 -14.95
C LEU A 374 -23.64 48.20 -15.15
N ILE A 375 -24.57 47.60 -14.40
CA ILE A 375 -26.00 47.95 -14.44
C ILE A 375 -26.22 49.43 -14.11
N ILE A 376 -25.57 49.94 -13.05
CA ILE A 376 -25.68 51.35 -12.64
C ILE A 376 -25.19 52.29 -13.76
N LEU A 377 -24.08 51.97 -14.41
CA LEU A 377 -23.53 52.78 -15.50
C LEU A 377 -24.40 52.75 -16.75
N VAL A 378 -24.96 51.60 -17.10
CA VAL A 378 -25.88 51.45 -18.24
C VAL A 378 -27.17 52.21 -17.98
N ILE A 379 -27.74 52.10 -16.77
CA ILE A 379 -28.91 52.90 -16.38
C ILE A 379 -28.61 54.39 -16.51
N ARG A 380 -27.46 54.84 -15.97
CA ARG A 380 -27.03 56.24 -16.10
C ARG A 380 -26.89 56.66 -17.57
N PHE A 381 -26.33 55.82 -18.43
CA PHE A 381 -26.17 56.13 -19.85
C PHE A 381 -27.52 56.28 -20.56
N LEU A 382 -28.52 55.47 -20.20
CA LEU A 382 -29.83 55.45 -20.84
C LEU A 382 -30.81 56.53 -20.36
N ILE A 383 -30.69 57.00 -19.11
CA ILE A 383 -31.61 58.02 -18.53
C ILE A 383 -31.64 59.34 -19.35
N PRO A 384 -30.49 59.97 -19.70
CA PRO A 384 -30.47 61.21 -20.48
C PRO A 384 -31.03 61.02 -21.90
N LEU A 385 -30.82 59.85 -22.50
CA LEU A 385 -31.32 59.51 -23.85
C LEU A 385 -32.85 59.46 -23.91
N LYS A 386 -33.52 59.10 -22.80
CA LYS A 386 -34.97 58.92 -22.72
C LYS A 386 -35.73 60.12 -22.12
N TYR A 387 -35.11 60.86 -21.20
CA TYR A 387 -35.79 61.87 -20.37
C TYR A 387 -35.26 63.31 -20.55
N CYS A 388 -34.26 63.55 -21.41
CA CYS A 388 -33.73 64.90 -21.70
C CYS A 388 -33.96 65.38 -23.15
N TYR A 389 -34.89 64.77 -23.90
CA TYR A 389 -35.51 65.42 -25.06
C TYR A 389 -36.67 66.30 -24.57
N PHE A 390 -36.34 67.49 -24.08
CA PHE A 390 -37.20 68.69 -24.08
C PHE A 390 -36.33 69.93 -23.88
#